data_AF-A0A2N1QD94-F1
#
_entry.id   AF-A0A2N1QD94-F1
#
_cell.length_a   1.000
_cell.length_b   1.000
_cell.length_c   1.000
_cell.angle_alpha   90.00
_cell.angle_beta   90.00
_cell.angle_gamma   90.00
#
_symmetry.space_group_name_H-M   'P 1'
#
loop_
_entity.id
_entity.type
_entity.pdbx_description
1 polymer ?
#
loop_
_entity_poly.entity_id
_entity_poly.type
_entity_poly.pdbx_seq_one_letter_code
_entity_poly.pdbx_strand_id
1 'polypeptide(L)'
;MYSDPSGNFAISLTVLGLIIGAVVGAAAGGIVAYNIAKDHGEEGWDLVGWTVLGIFGGGIIGGALGAGAGALVTHFTGITGLSVTKYSIAFTHKVTVLGHMPGYIGAAKATGSGYYLISEKLYQSLTPVERWASNLQYLKDAHTLGTQFVVAPDYVVRAGGTLWQEIQYLIEQGIAWIFG
;
A
#
# COMPACT_ATOMS: atom_id res chain seq x y z
N MET A 1 -7.70 -0.97 2.88
CA MET A 1 -7.26 -1.97 1.89
C MET A 1 -8.31 -2.03 0.81
N TYR A 2 -7.91 -2.15 -0.45
CA TYR A 2 -8.79 -2.35 -1.59
C TYR A 2 -8.28 -3.58 -2.36
N SER A 3 -9.18 -4.41 -2.90
CA SER A 3 -8.85 -5.52 -3.79
C SER A 3 -9.84 -5.54 -4.94
N ASP A 4 -9.36 -5.79 -6.15
CA ASP A 4 -10.21 -5.97 -7.33
C ASP A 4 -10.43 -7.46 -7.66
N PRO A 5 -11.42 -7.81 -8.52
CA PRO A 5 -11.68 -9.19 -8.94
C PRO A 5 -10.56 -9.83 -9.76
N SER A 6 -9.59 -9.06 -10.25
CA SER A 6 -8.43 -9.56 -10.99
C SER A 6 -7.25 -9.93 -10.07
N GLY A 7 -7.41 -9.75 -8.75
CA GLY A 7 -6.41 -10.06 -7.74
C GLY A 7 -5.37 -8.96 -7.52
N ASN A 8 -5.55 -7.77 -8.10
CA ASN A 8 -4.73 -6.62 -7.73
C ASN A 8 -5.30 -6.00 -6.45
N PHE A 9 -4.42 -5.48 -5.60
CA PHE A 9 -4.85 -4.88 -4.35
C PHE A 9 -3.93 -3.74 -3.92
N ALA A 10 -4.51 -2.82 -3.14
CA ALA A 10 -3.82 -1.71 -2.51
C ALA A 10 -3.96 -1.79 -0.99
N ILE A 11 -2.86 -1.62 -0.27
CA ILE A 11 -2.86 -1.65 1.19
C ILE A 11 -1.96 -0.56 1.77
N SER A 12 -2.48 0.21 2.73
CA SER A 12 -1.68 1.20 3.44
C SER A 12 -0.73 0.51 4.42
N LEU A 13 0.42 1.11 4.71
CA LEU A 13 1.39 0.55 5.65
C LEU A 13 0.82 0.43 7.06
N THR A 14 -0.07 1.35 7.47
CA THR A 14 -0.80 1.26 8.74
C THR A 14 -1.69 0.02 8.80
N VAL A 15 -2.44 -0.28 7.74
CA VAL A 15 -3.33 -1.46 7.71
C VAL A 15 -2.52 -2.74 7.60
N LEU A 16 -1.44 -2.75 6.81
CA LEU A 16 -0.52 -3.89 6.73
C LEU A 16 0.12 -4.18 8.09
N GLY A 17 0.62 -3.14 8.76
CA GLY A 17 1.17 -3.22 10.11
C GLY A 17 0.14 -3.74 11.11
N LEU A 18 -1.11 -3.27 11.04
CA LEU A 18 -2.20 -3.77 11.88
C LEU A 18 -2.39 -5.28 11.72
N ILE A 19 -2.47 -5.78 10.48
CA ILE A 19 -2.69 -7.20 10.21
C ILE A 19 -1.53 -8.04 10.76
N ILE A 20 -0.29 -7.66 10.44
CA ILE A 20 0.90 -8.38 10.89
C ILE A 20 0.98 -8.37 12.42
N GLY A 21 0.81 -7.19 13.02
CA GLY A 21 0.83 -7.01 14.46
C GLY A 21 -0.25 -7.83 15.16
N ALA A 22 -1.47 -7.88 14.61
CA ALA A 22 -2.57 -8.65 15.18
C ALA A 22 -2.28 -10.15 15.13
N VAL A 23 -1.73 -10.68 14.03
CA VAL A 23 -1.37 -12.10 13.92
C VAL A 23 -0.29 -12.48 14.93
N VAL A 24 0.78 -11.68 15.00
CA VAL A 24 1.89 -11.93 15.95
C VAL A 24 1.41 -11.79 17.39
N GLY A 25 0.63 -10.75 17.70
CA GLY A 25 0.08 -10.50 19.01
C GLY A 25 -0.88 -11.59 19.47
N ALA A 26 -1.74 -12.08 18.58
CA ALA A 26 -2.66 -13.17 18.88
C ALA A 26 -1.92 -14.48 19.20
N ALA A 27 -0.88 -14.81 18.42
CA ALA A 27 -0.05 -15.97 18.69
C ALA A 27 0.67 -15.86 20.06
N ALA A 28 1.32 -14.71 20.31
CA ALA A 28 2.02 -14.48 21.57
C ALA A 28 1.06 -14.46 22.77
N GLY A 29 -0.08 -13.78 22.65
CA GLY A 29 -1.10 -13.70 23.69
C GLY A 29 -1.72 -15.06 24.03
N GLY A 30 -1.98 -15.89 23.02
CA GLY A 30 -2.44 -17.27 23.22
C GLY A 30 -1.41 -18.12 23.97
N ILE A 31 -0.14 -18.05 23.59
CA ILE A 31 0.96 -18.77 24.26
C ILE A 31 1.10 -18.32 25.72
N VAL A 32 1.10 -17.01 25.97
CA VAL A 32 1.23 -16.46 27.33
C VAL A 32 0.04 -16.86 28.20
N ALA A 33 -1.19 -16.69 27.71
CA ALA A 33 -2.39 -17.04 28.47
C ALA A 33 -2.50 -18.55 28.74
N TYR A 34 -2.12 -19.39 27.76
CA TYR A 34 -2.06 -20.84 27.95
C TYR A 34 -1.10 -21.24 29.06
N ASN A 35 0.12 -20.69 29.07
CA ASN A 35 1.11 -21.00 30.09
C ASN A 35 0.66 -20.55 31.49
N ILE A 36 0.10 -19.35 31.61
CA ILE A 36 -0.44 -18.84 32.89
C ILE A 36 -1.58 -19.73 33.40
N ALA A 37 -2.52 -20.11 32.53
CA ALA A 37 -3.63 -20.98 32.90
C ALA A 37 -3.12 -22.36 33.36
N LYS A 38 -2.15 -22.94 32.66
CA LYS A 38 -1.51 -24.19 33.09
C LYS A 38 -0.79 -24.08 34.43
N ASP A 39 -0.06 -22.98 34.65
CA ASP A 39 0.64 -22.74 35.92
C ASP A 39 -0.34 -22.60 37.10
N HIS A 40 -1.58 -22.19 36.82
CA HIS A 40 -2.68 -22.14 37.79
C HIS A 40 -3.46 -23.46 37.91
N GLY A 41 -3.09 -24.51 37.18
CA GLY A 41 -3.75 -25.82 37.21
C GLY A 41 -5.07 -25.88 36.44
N GLU A 42 -5.35 -24.91 35.57
CA GLU A 42 -6.54 -24.92 34.73
C GLU A 42 -6.46 -26.04 33.68
N GLU A 43 -7.56 -26.78 33.52
CA GLU A 43 -7.66 -27.87 32.57
C GLU A 43 -8.96 -27.77 31.76
N GLY A 44 -9.09 -28.60 30.72
CA GLY A 44 -10.31 -28.71 29.92
C GLY A 44 -10.77 -27.38 29.31
N TRP A 45 -12.03 -27.02 29.53
CA TRP A 45 -12.65 -25.84 28.93
C TRP A 45 -12.14 -24.51 29.50
N ASP A 46 -11.67 -24.48 30.74
CA ASP A 46 -11.14 -23.27 31.36
C ASP A 46 -9.79 -22.90 30.74
N LEU A 47 -8.92 -23.89 30.51
CA LEU A 47 -7.66 -23.70 29.77
C LEU A 47 -7.90 -23.20 28.33
N VAL A 48 -8.90 -23.76 27.65
CA VAL A 48 -9.32 -23.30 26.32
C VAL A 48 -9.81 -21.86 26.37
N GLY A 49 -10.66 -21.52 27.35
CA GLY A 49 -11.20 -20.17 27.53
C GLY A 49 -10.11 -19.12 27.73
N TRP A 50 -9.16 -19.37 28.62
CA TRP A 50 -8.01 -18.49 28.85
C TRP A 50 -7.14 -18.32 27.60
N THR A 51 -6.87 -19.41 26.89
CA THR A 51 -6.07 -19.36 25.65
C THR A 51 -6.76 -18.51 24.58
N VAL A 52 -8.06 -18.71 24.39
CA VAL A 52 -8.86 -17.93 23.42
C VAL A 52 -8.90 -16.45 23.82
N LEU A 53 -9.09 -16.13 25.10
CA LEU A 53 -9.02 -14.74 25.59
C LEU A 53 -7.64 -14.12 25.33
N GLY A 54 -6.56 -14.87 25.53
CA GLY A 54 -5.20 -14.45 25.21
C GLY A 54 -4.99 -14.16 23.73
N ILE A 55 -5.54 -15.01 22.84
CA ILE A 55 -5.52 -14.79 21.39
C ILE A 55 -6.21 -13.48 21.03
N PHE A 56 -7.41 -13.22 21.55
CA PHE A 56 -8.13 -11.98 21.26
C PHE A 56 -7.45 -10.75 21.86
N GLY A 57 -7.07 -10.80 23.13
CA GLY A 57 -6.40 -9.68 23.81
C GLY A 57 -5.06 -9.35 23.18
N GLY A 58 -4.24 -10.39 22.93
CA GLY A 58 -2.97 -10.25 22.23
C GLY A 58 -3.13 -9.73 20.81
N GLY A 59 -4.13 -10.19 20.07
CA GLY A 59 -4.42 -9.72 18.71
C GLY A 59 -4.78 -8.24 18.66
N ILE A 60 -5.57 -7.74 19.62
CA ILE A 60 -5.92 -6.30 19.68
C ILE A 60 -4.68 -5.46 19.98
N ILE A 61 -3.89 -5.82 21.00
CA ILE A 61 -2.69 -5.06 21.40
C ILE A 61 -1.65 -5.11 20.28
N GLY A 62 -1.37 -6.29 19.74
CA GLY A 62 -0.45 -6.48 18.63
C GLY A 62 -0.88 -5.70 17.40
N GLY A 63 -2.17 -5.70 17.07
CA GLY A 63 -2.73 -4.94 15.96
C GLY A 63 -2.53 -3.44 16.12
N ALA A 64 -2.76 -2.90 17.32
CA ALA A 64 -2.52 -1.48 17.61
C ALA A 64 -1.03 -1.11 17.48
N LEU A 65 -0.13 -1.91 18.05
CA LEU A 65 1.33 -1.70 17.95
C LEU A 65 1.81 -1.79 16.49
N GLY A 66 1.32 -2.78 15.75
CA GLY A 66 1.64 -2.95 14.34
C GLY A 66 1.15 -1.80 13.47
N ALA A 67 -0.07 -1.31 13.71
CA ALA A 67 -0.58 -0.11 13.05
C ALA A 67 0.29 1.12 13.33
N GLY A 68 0.70 1.30 14.59
CA GLY A 68 1.62 2.36 15.01
C GLY A 68 2.98 2.27 14.30
N ALA A 69 3.57 1.07 14.22
CA ALA A 69 4.80 0.84 13.47
C ALA A 69 4.64 1.17 11.98
N GLY A 70 3.53 0.75 11.36
CA GLY A 70 3.21 1.10 9.97
C GLY A 70 3.10 2.60 9.73
N ALA A 71 2.42 3.32 10.62
CA ALA A 71 2.33 4.78 10.58
C ALA A 71 3.69 5.46 10.75
N LEU A 72 4.56 4.93 11.62
CA LEU A 72 5.91 5.44 11.84
C LEU A 72 6.79 5.27 10.59
N VAL A 73 6.70 4.12 9.92
CA VAL A 73 7.40 3.89 8.64
C VAL A 73 6.91 4.89 7.58
N THR A 74 5.59 5.12 7.48
CA THR A 74 5.04 6.14 6.57
C THR A 74 5.56 7.54 6.90
N HIS A 75 5.70 7.89 8.17
CA HIS A 75 6.23 9.18 8.58
C HIS A 75 7.69 9.39 8.14
N PHE A 76 8.55 8.38 8.30
CA PHE A 76 9.97 8.49 7.96
C PHE A 76 10.27 8.33 6.47
N THR A 77 9.50 7.51 5.75
CA THR A 77 9.79 7.16 4.35
C THR A 77 8.93 7.93 3.34
N GLY A 78 7.81 8.51 3.77
CA GLY A 78 6.80 9.09 2.88
C GLY A 78 5.93 8.05 2.14
N ILE A 79 6.25 6.76 2.25
CA ILE A 79 5.49 5.67 1.63
C ILE A 79 4.20 5.46 2.42
N THR A 80 3.06 5.65 1.76
CA THR A 80 1.73 5.49 2.37
C THR A 80 1.20 4.07 2.25
N GLY A 81 1.63 3.33 1.22
CA GLY A 81 1.19 1.96 1.01
C GLY A 81 1.80 1.29 -0.21
N LEU A 82 1.28 0.11 -0.50
CA LEU A 82 1.68 -0.76 -1.60
C LEU A 82 0.52 -0.89 -2.59
N SER A 83 0.81 -0.75 -3.87
CA SER A 83 0.00 -1.23 -4.99
C SER A 83 0.61 -2.54 -5.46
N VAL A 84 -0.16 -3.62 -5.40
CA VAL A 84 0.27 -4.97 -5.78
C VAL A 84 -0.56 -5.38 -6.98
N THR A 85 0.12 -5.54 -8.11
CA THR A 85 -0.49 -6.05 -9.34
C THR A 85 0.04 -7.43 -9.66
N LYS A 86 -0.57 -8.10 -10.64
CA LYS A 86 -0.04 -9.34 -11.22
C LYS A 86 1.43 -9.24 -11.66
N TYR A 87 1.89 -8.04 -12.03
CA TYR A 87 3.20 -7.82 -12.64
C TYR A 87 4.25 -7.26 -11.68
N SER A 88 3.83 -6.47 -10.68
CA SER A 88 4.77 -5.71 -9.86
C SER A 88 4.19 -5.32 -8.50
N ILE A 89 5.08 -5.04 -7.56
CA ILE A 89 4.78 -4.30 -6.34
C ILE A 89 5.34 -2.89 -6.51
N ALA A 90 4.49 -1.88 -6.37
CA ALA A 90 4.86 -0.48 -6.45
C ALA A 90 4.55 0.25 -5.14
N PHE A 91 5.43 1.16 -4.75
CA PHE A 91 5.22 2.02 -3.59
C PHE A 91 4.34 3.21 -3.95
N THR A 92 3.43 3.55 -3.05
CA THR A 92 2.59 4.74 -3.13
C THR A 92 2.99 5.73 -2.05
N HIS A 93 2.82 7.02 -2.33
CA HIS A 93 3.19 8.12 -1.43
C HIS A 93 1.98 9.04 -1.27
N LYS A 94 2.11 10.08 -0.43
CA LYS A 94 1.09 11.13 -0.31
C LYS A 94 0.94 11.97 -1.58
N VAL A 95 2.03 12.08 -2.34
CA VAL A 95 2.07 12.80 -3.61
C VAL A 95 2.66 11.87 -4.64
N THR A 96 2.01 11.75 -5.80
CA THR A 96 2.50 11.00 -6.95
C THR A 96 2.76 11.98 -8.08
N VAL A 97 3.99 12.01 -8.59
CA VAL A 97 4.34 12.79 -9.77
C VAL A 97 4.05 11.98 -11.02
N LEU A 98 3.33 12.59 -11.96
CA LEU A 98 3.09 12.11 -13.31
C LEU A 98 3.95 12.92 -14.28
N GLY A 99 4.49 12.28 -15.29
CA GLY A 99 5.28 12.98 -16.29
C GLY A 99 5.99 12.05 -17.25
N HIS A 100 7.02 12.55 -17.91
CA HIS A 100 7.81 11.79 -18.87
C HIS A 100 9.20 11.46 -18.33
N MET A 101 9.72 10.27 -18.65
CA MET A 101 11.09 9.91 -18.32
C MET A 101 12.10 10.80 -19.07
N PRO A 102 13.24 11.15 -18.44
CA PRO A 102 13.60 10.88 -17.05
C PRO A 102 13.10 11.94 -16.05
N GLY A 103 12.57 13.07 -16.55
CA GLY A 103 12.36 14.30 -15.78
C GLY A 103 11.44 14.16 -14.56
N TYR A 104 10.33 13.44 -14.71
CA TYR A 104 9.40 13.21 -13.58
C TYR A 104 10.01 12.38 -12.45
N ILE A 105 10.97 11.48 -12.73
CA ILE A 105 11.71 10.73 -11.70
C ILE A 105 12.59 11.69 -10.91
N GLY A 106 13.23 12.63 -11.61
CA GLY A 106 14.03 13.68 -10.98
C GLY A 106 13.19 14.56 -10.07
N ALA A 107 12.03 15.03 -10.56
CA ALA A 107 11.08 15.81 -9.78
C ALA A 107 10.61 15.04 -8.54
N ALA A 108 10.17 13.78 -8.70
CA ALA A 108 9.69 12.96 -7.60
C ALA A 108 10.76 12.73 -6.53
N LYS A 109 12.01 12.45 -6.94
CA LYS A 109 13.13 12.28 -6.01
C LYS A 109 13.47 13.57 -5.27
N ALA A 110 13.42 14.72 -5.95
CA ALA A 110 13.72 16.01 -5.35
C ALA A 110 12.69 16.40 -4.26
N THR A 111 11.43 15.98 -4.42
CA THR A 111 10.34 16.31 -3.49
C THR A 111 10.00 15.20 -2.49
N GLY A 112 10.64 14.03 -2.59
CA GLY A 112 10.27 12.85 -1.81
C GLY A 112 8.89 12.26 -2.19
N SER A 113 8.43 12.54 -3.41
CA SER A 113 7.16 12.07 -3.94
C SER A 113 7.30 10.68 -4.57
N GLY A 114 6.16 9.99 -4.68
CA GLY A 114 6.03 8.75 -5.43
C GLY A 114 5.98 8.98 -6.93
N TYR A 115 6.22 7.91 -7.67
CA TYR A 115 6.10 7.86 -9.12
C TYR A 115 5.92 6.40 -9.54
N TYR A 116 5.19 6.16 -10.62
CA TYR A 116 5.06 4.81 -11.17
C TYR A 116 6.37 4.41 -11.84
N LEU A 117 6.99 3.33 -11.38
CA LEU A 117 8.19 2.76 -12.01
C LEU A 117 8.11 1.24 -11.98
N ILE A 118 8.28 0.63 -13.14
CA ILE A 118 8.54 -0.81 -13.29
C ILE A 118 9.91 -1.01 -13.92
N SER A 119 10.52 -2.18 -13.70
CA SER A 119 11.84 -2.48 -14.30
C SER A 119 11.76 -2.47 -15.83
N GLU A 120 12.82 -2.04 -16.50
CA GLU A 120 12.90 -2.02 -17.97
C GLU A 120 12.62 -3.42 -18.56
N LYS A 121 13.17 -4.47 -17.94
CA LYS A 121 12.91 -5.85 -18.35
C LYS A 121 11.42 -6.20 -18.29
N LEU A 122 10.73 -5.80 -17.21
CA LEU A 122 9.30 -5.99 -17.09
C LEU A 122 8.54 -5.16 -18.14
N TYR A 123 8.85 -3.86 -18.26
CA TYR A 123 8.24 -2.98 -19.25
C TYR A 123 8.32 -3.58 -20.66
N GLN A 124 9.51 -4.02 -21.09
CA GLN A 124 9.73 -4.63 -22.40
C GLN A 124 8.95 -5.94 -22.59
N SER A 125 8.74 -6.71 -21.52
CA SER A 125 7.97 -7.97 -21.59
C SER A 125 6.46 -7.78 -21.73
N LEU A 126 5.94 -6.60 -21.37
CA LEU A 126 4.51 -6.30 -21.42
C LEU A 126 4.09 -5.73 -22.77
N THR A 127 2.91 -6.13 -23.25
CA THR A 127 2.25 -5.49 -24.39
C THR A 127 1.82 -4.05 -24.05
N PRO A 128 1.56 -3.18 -25.04
CA PRO A 128 1.06 -1.83 -24.77
C PRO A 128 -0.20 -1.79 -23.91
N VAL A 129 -1.11 -2.75 -24.11
CA VAL A 129 -2.36 -2.87 -23.33
C VAL A 129 -2.06 -3.24 -21.88
N GLU A 130 -1.14 -4.18 -21.64
CA GLU A 130 -0.77 -4.58 -20.28
C GLU A 130 0.00 -3.48 -19.53
N ARG A 131 0.88 -2.75 -20.23
CA ARG A 131 1.56 -1.58 -19.65
C ARG A 131 0.54 -0.53 -19.20
N TRP A 132 -0.42 -0.23 -20.06
CA TRP A 132 -1.48 0.72 -19.75
C TRP A 132 -2.35 0.23 -18.58
N ALA A 133 -2.78 -1.03 -18.60
CA ALA A 133 -3.57 -1.60 -17.51
C ALA A 133 -2.83 -1.55 -16.17
N SER A 134 -1.53 -1.88 -16.16
CA SER A 134 -0.70 -1.83 -14.94
C SER A 134 -0.53 -0.40 -14.43
N ASN A 135 -0.33 0.57 -15.33
CA ASN A 135 -0.24 1.98 -14.97
C ASN A 135 -1.57 2.51 -14.41
N LEU A 136 -2.68 2.18 -15.06
CA LEU A 136 -4.02 2.56 -14.63
C LEU A 136 -4.35 2.00 -13.24
N GLN A 137 -3.98 0.74 -13.00
CA GLN A 137 -4.15 0.12 -11.69
C GLN A 137 -3.36 0.87 -10.62
N TYR A 138 -2.12 1.26 -10.91
CA TYR A 138 -1.32 2.07 -9.99
C TYR A 138 -1.98 3.41 -9.67
N LEU A 139 -2.50 4.14 -10.67
CA LEU A 139 -3.20 5.41 -10.45
C LEU A 139 -4.44 5.22 -9.56
N LYS A 140 -5.25 4.20 -9.84
CA LYS A 140 -6.41 3.85 -9.04
C LYS A 140 -6.05 3.52 -7.59
N ASP A 141 -5.03 2.69 -7.40
CA ASP A 141 -4.55 2.27 -6.08
C ASP A 141 -3.98 3.46 -5.30
N ALA A 142 -3.16 4.29 -5.95
CA ALA A 142 -2.58 5.47 -5.33
C ALA A 142 -3.68 6.48 -4.94
N HIS A 143 -4.70 6.70 -5.79
CA HIS A 143 -5.85 7.52 -5.45
C HIS A 143 -6.62 6.97 -4.25
N THR A 144 -6.88 5.66 -4.26
CA THR A 144 -7.58 4.95 -3.16
C THR A 144 -6.82 5.07 -1.83
N LEU A 145 -5.49 5.14 -1.88
CA LEU A 145 -4.62 5.37 -0.73
C LEU A 145 -4.43 6.85 -0.39
N GLY A 146 -5.14 7.75 -1.07
CA GLY A 146 -5.19 9.18 -0.76
C GLY A 146 -4.02 9.99 -1.35
N THR A 147 -3.39 9.52 -2.42
CA THR A 147 -2.36 10.32 -3.11
C THR A 147 -2.97 11.56 -3.75
N GLN A 148 -2.20 12.65 -3.75
CA GLN A 148 -2.40 13.79 -4.63
C GLN A 148 -1.56 13.62 -5.89
N PHE A 149 -2.15 13.83 -7.06
CA PHE A 149 -1.41 13.78 -8.32
C PHE A 149 -0.86 15.15 -8.70
N VAL A 150 0.42 15.18 -9.07
CA VAL A 150 1.14 16.37 -9.54
C VAL A 150 1.70 16.06 -10.92
N VAL A 151 1.43 16.92 -11.90
CA VAL A 151 2.01 16.79 -13.23
C VAL A 151 3.31 17.59 -13.28
N ALA A 152 4.41 16.94 -13.65
CA ALA A 152 5.70 17.60 -13.81
C ALA A 152 5.64 18.64 -14.95
N PRO A 153 6.14 19.88 -14.74
CA PRO A 153 6.01 20.98 -15.70
C PRO A 153 7.01 20.89 -16.87
N ASP A 154 7.94 19.94 -16.80
CA ASP A 154 9.08 19.83 -17.72
C ASP A 154 8.74 19.20 -19.08
N TYR A 155 7.48 18.83 -19.28
CA TYR A 155 7.04 18.16 -20.51
C TYR A 155 5.73 18.72 -21.06
N VAL A 156 5.74 19.11 -22.34
CA VAL A 156 4.52 19.45 -23.07
C VAL A 156 3.67 18.19 -23.23
N VAL A 157 2.50 18.16 -22.61
CA VAL A 157 1.55 17.05 -22.74
C VAL A 157 1.13 16.89 -24.20
N ARG A 158 1.54 15.78 -24.83
CA ARG A 158 1.22 15.48 -26.24
C ARG A 158 -0.03 14.63 -26.32
N ALA A 159 -1.00 15.04 -27.13
CA ALA A 159 -2.20 14.25 -27.41
C ALA A 159 -1.82 12.83 -27.87
N GLY A 160 -2.47 11.82 -27.30
CA GLY A 160 -2.20 10.40 -27.58
C GLY A 160 -0.99 9.79 -26.87
N GLY A 161 -0.18 10.57 -26.14
CA GLY A 161 0.90 10.04 -25.29
C GLY A 161 0.41 9.48 -23.96
N THR A 162 1.24 8.68 -23.28
CA THR A 162 0.88 8.07 -21.98
C THR A 162 0.47 9.11 -20.94
N LEU A 163 1.26 10.18 -20.76
CA LEU A 163 0.91 11.26 -19.82
C LEU A 163 -0.44 11.93 -20.15
N TRP A 164 -0.75 12.08 -21.44
CA TRP A 164 -2.05 12.60 -21.85
C TRP A 164 -3.16 11.62 -21.46
N GLN A 165 -2.99 10.32 -21.68
CA GLN A 165 -3.96 9.28 -21.28
C GLN A 165 -4.16 9.24 -19.76
N GLU A 166 -3.09 9.37 -18.97
CA GLU A 166 -3.16 9.46 -17.51
C GLU A 166 -4.00 10.67 -17.08
N ILE A 167 -3.74 11.85 -17.65
CA ILE A 167 -4.48 13.07 -17.34
C ILE A 167 -5.95 12.94 -17.76
N GLN A 168 -6.23 12.38 -18.94
CA GLN A 168 -7.62 12.11 -19.37
C GLN A 168 -8.33 11.18 -18.39
N TYR A 169 -7.66 10.10 -17.95
CA TYR A 169 -8.21 9.20 -16.95
C TYR A 169 -8.55 9.95 -15.64
N LEU A 170 -7.64 10.79 -15.13
CA LEU A 170 -7.91 11.55 -13.91
C LEU A 170 -9.12 12.48 -14.09
N ILE A 171 -9.23 13.15 -15.24
CA ILE A 171 -10.38 14.01 -15.58
C ILE A 171 -11.68 13.19 -15.63
N GLU A 172 -11.69 12.07 -16.34
CA GLU A 172 -12.86 11.19 -16.51
C GLU A 172 -13.36 10.63 -15.17
N GLN A 173 -12.44 10.34 -14.24
CA GLN A 173 -12.78 9.84 -12.90
C GLN A 173 -13.06 10.96 -11.89
N GLY A 174 -12.95 12.23 -12.27
CA GLY A 174 -13.11 13.36 -11.35
C GLY A 174 -12.01 13.43 -10.28
N ILE A 175 -10.84 12.86 -10.53
CA ILE A 175 -9.70 12.86 -9.61
C ILE A 175 -8.93 14.16 -9.78
N ALA A 176 -8.79 14.90 -8.68
CA ALA A 176 -8.06 16.16 -8.67
C ALA A 176 -6.55 15.95 -8.92
N TRP A 177 -5.98 16.84 -9.72
CA TRP A 177 -4.54 16.92 -9.97
C TRP A 177 -4.13 18.39 -10.10
N ILE A 178 -2.86 18.67 -9.87
CA ILE A 178 -2.29 20.02 -9.96
C ILE A 178 -1.06 20.03 -10.87
N PHE A 179 -0.75 21.19 -11.44
CA PHE A 179 0.56 21.44 -12.05
C PHE A 179 1.57 21.76 -10.95
N GLY A 180 2.70 21.04 -10.95
CA GLY A 180 3.81 21.23 -10.03
C GLY A 180 4.88 22.18 -10.52
#